data_AF-A0A970HQ78-F1
#
_entry.id   AF-A0A970HQ78-F1
#
_cell.length_a   1.000
_cell.length_b   1.000
_cell.length_c   1.000
_cell.angle_alpha   90.00
_cell.angle_beta   90.00
_cell.angle_gamma   90.00
#
_symmetry.space_group_name_H-M   'P 1'
#
loop_
_entity.id
_entity.type
_entity.pdbx_description
1 polymer ?
#
loop_
_entity_poly.entity_id
_entity_poly.type
_entity_poly.pdbx_seq_one_letter_code
_entity_poly.pdbx_strand_id
1 'polypeptide(L)'
;MQIRDIKKQIWMNKTEALSLARKAKQAGLTEAALVRSLVLSYEPKEKPDDRFYDVMWQLSAISNSMNQIARKANALGFIDAPEYEGQARLLQQFQLEVRRYFILPDKVL
;
A
#
# COMPACT_ATOMS: atom_id res chain seq x y z
N MET A 1 -31.43 -3.95 -18.94
CA MET A 1 -30.29 -3.69 -19.85
C MET A 1 -29.80 -2.28 -19.57
N GLN A 2 -28.56 -2.09 -19.09
CA GLN A 2 -28.02 -0.75 -18.86
C GLN A 2 -27.63 -0.11 -20.20
N ILE A 3 -28.05 1.14 -20.41
CA ILE A 3 -27.69 1.94 -21.59
C ILE A 3 -26.22 2.38 -21.43
N ARG A 4 -25.43 2.25 -22.50
CA ARG A 4 -23.98 2.54 -22.51
C ARG A 4 -23.69 3.54 -23.63
N ASP A 5 -23.93 4.81 -23.36
CA ASP A 5 -23.85 5.93 -24.31
C ASP A 5 -22.65 6.86 -24.06
N ILE A 6 -22.00 6.79 -22.89
CA ILE A 6 -20.83 7.60 -22.55
C ILE A 6 -19.53 6.92 -23.00
N LYS A 7 -18.80 7.55 -23.93
CA LYS A 7 -17.46 7.11 -24.35
C LYS A 7 -16.39 7.58 -23.37
N LYS A 8 -15.45 6.69 -23.02
CA LYS A 8 -14.20 7.01 -22.31
C LYS A 8 -13.01 6.60 -23.18
N GLN A 9 -12.04 7.48 -23.37
CA GLN A 9 -10.81 7.22 -24.11
C GLN A 9 -9.62 7.26 -23.15
N ILE A 10 -8.77 6.24 -23.21
CA ILE A 10 -7.59 6.09 -22.35
C ILE A 10 -6.41 5.78 -23.26
N TRP A 11 -5.33 6.54 -23.10
CA TRP A 11 -4.06 6.27 -23.78
C TRP A 11 -3.25 5.30 -22.92
N MET A 12 -2.70 4.27 -23.55
CA MET A 12 -1.86 3.26 -22.88
C MET A 12 -0.57 3.08 -23.66
N ASN A 13 0.52 2.79 -22.96
CA ASN A 13 1.74 2.33 -23.61
C ASN A 13 1.63 0.85 -24.02
N LYS A 14 2.60 0.36 -24.80
CA LYS A 14 2.59 -1.01 -25.34
C LYS A 14 2.50 -2.08 -24.23
N THR A 15 3.19 -1.86 -23.12
CA THR A 15 3.28 -2.80 -22.01
C THR A 15 1.97 -2.86 -21.22
N GLU A 16 1.35 -1.69 -20.99
CA GLU A 16 0.04 -1.56 -20.34
C GLU A 16 -1.07 -2.21 -21.15
N ALA A 17 -1.10 -1.96 -22.47
CA ALA A 17 -2.08 -2.56 -23.36
C ALA A 17 -1.98 -4.10 -23.38
N LEU A 18 -0.75 -4.64 -23.47
CA LEU A 18 -0.51 -6.09 -23.38
C LEU A 18 -0.96 -6.68 -22.04
N SER A 19 -0.71 -5.96 -20.94
CA SER A 19 -1.14 -6.37 -19.60
C SER A 19 -2.66 -6.42 -19.49
N LEU A 20 -3.36 -5.40 -20.02
CA LEU A 20 -4.82 -5.36 -20.05
C LEU A 20 -5.39 -6.51 -20.88
N ALA A 21 -4.89 -6.71 -22.09
CA ALA A 21 -5.31 -7.79 -22.98
C ALA A 21 -5.13 -9.17 -22.34
N ARG A 22 -3.99 -9.39 -21.68
CA ARG A 22 -3.69 -10.64 -20.97
C ARG A 22 -4.66 -10.88 -19.81
N LYS A 23 -4.90 -9.87 -18.98
CA LYS A 23 -5.84 -9.94 -17.85
C LYS A 23 -7.27 -10.18 -18.33
N ALA A 24 -7.69 -9.50 -19.40
CA ALA A 24 -9.01 -9.66 -19.99
C ALA A 24 -9.21 -11.10 -20.51
N LYS A 25 -8.21 -11.63 -21.23
CA LYS A 25 -8.21 -13.01 -21.71
C LYS A 25 -8.26 -14.03 -20.57
N GLN A 26 -7.49 -13.82 -19.50
CA GLN A 26 -7.50 -14.69 -18.32
C GLN A 26 -8.85 -14.68 -17.59
N ALA A 27 -9.51 -13.53 -17.51
CA ALA A 27 -10.83 -13.39 -16.90
C ALA A 27 -11.98 -13.85 -17.82
N GLY A 28 -11.71 -14.20 -19.08
CA GLY A 28 -12.75 -14.52 -20.06
C GLY A 28 -13.64 -13.31 -20.44
N LEU A 29 -13.13 -12.10 -20.25
CA LEU A 29 -13.86 -10.85 -20.47
C LEU A 29 -13.29 -10.08 -21.67
N THR A 30 -14.12 -9.22 -22.28
CA THR A 30 -13.59 -8.17 -23.16
C THR A 30 -12.84 -7.14 -22.32
N GLU A 31 -11.85 -6.46 -22.89
CA GLU A 31 -11.09 -5.41 -22.18
C GLU A 31 -12.02 -4.35 -21.57
N ALA A 32 -13.04 -3.93 -22.31
CA ALA A 32 -14.04 -2.99 -21.82
C ALA A 32 -14.87 -3.56 -20.67
N ALA A 33 -15.18 -4.87 -20.68
CA ALA A 33 -15.88 -5.52 -19.57
C ALA A 33 -14.99 -5.65 -18.34
N LEU A 34 -13.70 -5.93 -18.53
CA LEU A 34 -12.72 -5.96 -17.44
C LEU A 34 -12.56 -4.57 -16.80
N VAL A 35 -12.37 -3.52 -17.59
CA VAL A 35 -12.26 -2.14 -17.07
C VAL A 35 -13.53 -1.74 -16.32
N ARG A 36 -14.71 -2.06 -16.85
CA ARG A 36 -15.97 -1.80 -16.15
C ARG A 36 -16.09 -2.58 -14.85
N SER A 37 -15.73 -3.87 -14.87
CA SER A 37 -15.71 -4.70 -13.67
C SER A 37 -14.83 -4.06 -12.61
N LEU A 38 -13.60 -3.68 -12.96
CA LEU A 38 -12.68 -2.99 -12.07
C LEU A 38 -13.27 -1.67 -11.53
N VAL A 39 -13.88 -0.83 -12.37
CA VAL A 39 -14.49 0.43 -11.92
C VAL A 39 -15.67 0.20 -10.96
N LEU A 40 -16.42 -0.88 -11.14
CA LEU A 40 -17.60 -1.21 -10.31
C LEU A 40 -17.24 -2.01 -9.05
N SER A 41 -16.20 -2.83 -9.11
CA SER A 41 -15.79 -3.75 -8.04
C SER A 41 -14.63 -3.21 -7.20
N TYR A 42 -13.97 -2.15 -7.63
CA TYR A 42 -12.89 -1.50 -6.92
C TYR A 42 -13.37 -0.14 -6.42
N GLU A 43 -13.57 -0.02 -5.11
CA GLU A 43 -13.68 1.28 -4.43
C GLU A 43 -12.27 1.78 -4.14
N PRO A 44 -11.78 2.84 -4.81
CA PRO A 44 -10.51 3.44 -4.44
C PRO A 44 -10.65 3.98 -3.01
N LYS A 45 -9.82 3.49 -2.09
CA LYS A 45 -9.73 4.06 -0.74
C LYS A 45 -9.44 5.56 -0.87
N GLU A 46 -10.18 6.38 -0.13
CA GLU A 46 -9.91 7.81 -0.07
C GLU A 46 -8.44 8.02 0.34
N LYS A 47 -7.74 8.92 -0.37
CA LYS A 47 -6.37 9.29 -0.02
C LYS A 47 -6.40 9.73 1.46
N PRO A 48 -5.60 9.11 2.35
CA PRO A 48 -5.50 9.58 3.71
C PRO A 48 -5.15 11.06 3.73
N ASP A 49 -5.79 11.83 4.61
CA ASP A 49 -5.51 13.26 4.79
C ASP A 49 -4.03 13.49 5.10
N ASP A 50 -3.52 14.68 4.79
CA ASP A 50 -2.09 15.01 4.95
C ASP A 50 -1.63 14.81 6.42
N ARG A 51 -2.55 14.96 7.39
CA ARG A 51 -2.35 14.61 8.81
C ARG A 51 -1.89 13.17 9.04
N PHE A 52 -2.36 12.21 8.24
CA PHE A 52 -1.91 10.81 8.33
C PHE A 52 -0.43 10.69 7.97
N TYR A 53 0.00 11.39 6.91
CA TYR A 53 1.41 11.37 6.50
C TYR A 53 2.30 12.09 7.50
N ASP A 54 1.82 13.20 8.10
CA ASP A 54 2.53 13.90 9.18
C ASP A 54 2.75 13.00 10.39
N VAL A 55 1.72 12.28 10.84
CA VAL A 55 1.80 11.33 11.95
C VAL A 55 2.75 10.17 11.61
N MET A 56 2.68 9.62 10.40
CA MET A 56 3.57 8.53 9.98
C MET A 56 5.03 9.00 9.85
N TRP A 57 5.25 10.24 9.45
CA TRP A 57 6.58 10.85 9.40
C TRP A 57 7.15 11.04 10.81
N GLN A 58 6.37 11.60 11.73
CA GLN A 58 6.75 11.75 13.13
C GLN A 58 7.07 10.40 13.78
N LEU A 59 6.24 9.39 13.54
CA LEU A 59 6.47 8.03 14.04
C LEU A 59 7.80 7.48 13.53
N SER A 60 8.11 7.67 12.25
CA SER A 60 9.37 7.23 11.64
C SER A 60 10.57 7.98 12.24
N ALA A 61 10.43 9.27 12.51
CA ALA A 61 11.47 10.08 13.17
C ALA A 61 11.75 9.60 14.60
N ILE A 62 10.70 9.29 15.38
CA ILE A 62 10.83 8.74 16.73
C ILE A 62 11.53 7.37 16.69
N SER A 63 11.08 6.47 15.81
CA SER A 63 11.72 5.14 15.65
C SER A 63 13.20 5.25 15.29
N ASN A 64 13.58 6.19 14.43
CA ASN A 64 14.97 6.42 14.08
C ASN A 64 15.81 6.95 15.25
N SER A 65 15.23 7.85 16.06
CA SER A 65 15.87 8.36 17.27
C SER A 65 16.08 7.24 18.30
N MET A 66 15.06 6.42 18.54
CA MET A 66 15.16 5.24 19.42
C MET A 66 16.25 4.26 18.95
N ASN A 67 16.31 3.95 17.65
CA ASN A 67 17.35 3.08 17.09
C ASN A 67 18.76 3.65 17.25
N GLN A 68 18.94 4.97 17.26
CA GLN A 68 20.24 5.58 17.54
C GLN A 68 20.62 5.46 19.01
N ILE A 69 19.66 5.71 19.92
CA ILE A 69 19.87 5.57 21.37
C ILE A 69 20.22 4.12 21.70
N ALA A 70 19.48 3.16 21.16
CA ALA A 70 19.72 1.75 21.38
C ALA A 70 21.08 1.30 20.86
N ARG A 71 21.51 1.74 19.67
CA ARG A 71 22.86 1.43 19.17
C ARG A 71 23.97 1.96 20.09
N LYS A 72 23.82 3.19 20.60
CA LYS A 72 24.78 3.77 21.55
C LYS A 72 24.79 2.99 22.87
N ALA A 73 23.62 2.65 23.39
CA ALA A 73 23.50 1.92 24.64
C ALA A 73 24.02 0.47 24.52
N ASN A 74 23.80 -0.19 23.38
CA ASN A 74 24.33 -1.54 23.11
C ASN A 74 25.87 -1.52 23.05
N ALA A 75 26.45 -0.54 22.35
CA ALA A 75 27.91 -0.36 22.28
C ALA A 75 28.55 -0.11 23.66
N LEU A 76 27.79 0.46 24.60
CA LEU A 76 28.20 0.71 25.98
C LEU A 76 27.80 -0.41 26.95
N GLY A 77 27.12 -1.46 26.48
CA GLY A 77 26.66 -2.59 27.30
C GLY A 77 25.48 -2.30 28.23
N PHE A 78 24.74 -1.21 28.01
CA PHE A 78 23.66 -0.75 28.89
C PHE A 78 22.27 -1.31 28.56
N ILE A 79 22.11 -2.10 27.49
CA ILE A 79 20.81 -2.66 27.10
C ILE A 79 20.88 -4.14 26.73
N ASP A 80 19.79 -4.85 26.98
CA ASP A 80 19.50 -6.17 26.42
C ASP A 80 19.12 -6.01 24.94
N ALA A 81 20.07 -6.30 24.05
CA ALA A 81 19.86 -6.18 22.60
C ALA A 81 18.75 -7.12 22.08
N PRO A 82 18.68 -8.41 22.49
CA PRO A 82 17.56 -9.29 22.13
C PRO A 82 16.17 -8.75 22.49
N GLU A 83 15.99 -8.20 23.70
CA GLU A 83 14.71 -7.63 24.14
C GLU A 83 14.31 -6.41 23.30
N TYR A 84 15.28 -5.51 23.05
CA TYR A 84 15.08 -4.34 22.19
C TYR A 84 14.69 -4.73 20.75
N GLU A 85 15.37 -5.72 20.17
CA GLU A 85 15.05 -6.22 18.82
C GLU A 85 13.66 -6.85 18.73
N GLY A 86 13.16 -7.44 19.82
CA GLY A 86 11.78 -7.91 19.92
C GLY A 86 10.78 -6.77 19.79
N GLN A 87 10.96 -5.71 20.58
CA GLN A 87 10.07 -4.54 20.57
C GLN A 87 10.15 -3.74 19.25
N ALA A 88 11.34 -3.61 18.67
CA ALA A 88 11.54 -2.95 17.39
C ALA A 88 10.79 -3.68 16.26
N ARG A 89 10.77 -5.02 16.28
CA ARG A 89 10.00 -5.82 15.31
C ARG A 89 8.50 -5.62 15.43
N LEU A 90 7.97 -5.56 16.66
CA LEU A 90 6.54 -5.29 16.88
C LEU A 90 6.15 -3.91 16.32
N LEU A 91 6.96 -2.89 16.58
CA LEU A 91 6.73 -1.54 16.04
C LEU A 91 6.76 -1.52 14.50
N GLN A 92 7.70 -2.25 13.90
CA GLN A 92 7.78 -2.38 12.44
C GLN A 92 6.54 -3.08 11.86
N GLN A 93 6.04 -4.14 12.52
CA GLN A 93 4.81 -4.81 12.11
C GLN A 93 3.60 -3.88 12.18
N PHE A 94 3.45 -3.14 13.28
CA PHE A 94 2.38 -2.15 13.42
C PHE A 94 2.40 -1.09 12.31
N GLN A 95 3.59 -0.55 11.98
CA GLN A 95 3.74 0.39 10.86
C GLN A 95 3.29 -0.21 9.53
N LEU A 96 3.57 -1.49 9.27
CA LEU A 96 3.16 -2.17 8.05
C LEU A 96 1.65 -2.40 8.02
N GLU A 97 1.03 -2.73 9.13
CA GLU A 97 -0.43 -2.89 9.24
C GLU A 97 -1.17 -1.58 9.01
N VAL A 98 -0.70 -0.48 9.61
CA VAL A 98 -1.26 0.86 9.39
C VAL A 98 -1.14 1.24 7.91
N ARG A 99 0.02 1.03 7.28
CA ARG A 99 0.19 1.28 5.84
C ARG A 99 -0.70 0.39 4.98
N ARG A 100 -0.91 -0.87 5.36
CA ARG A 100 -1.84 -1.79 4.67
C ARG A 100 -3.27 -1.30 4.73
N TYR A 101 -3.73 -0.92 5.91
CA TYR A 101 -5.10 -0.47 6.10
C TYR A 101 -5.39 0.82 5.31
N PHE A 102 -4.49 1.79 5.35
CA PHE A 102 -4.73 3.15 4.83
C PHE A 102 -4.19 3.41 3.42
N ILE A 103 -3.10 2.76 2.98
CA ILE A 103 -2.39 3.12 1.74
C ILE A 103 -2.47 2.03 0.67
N LEU A 104 -2.41 0.75 1.06
CA LEU A 104 -2.31 -0.32 0.07
C LEU A 104 -3.69 -0.67 -0.52
N PRO A 105 -3.79 -0.86 -1.85
CA PRO A 105 -4.95 -1.44 -2.50
C PRO A 105 -5.29 -2.78 -1.88
N ASP A 106 -6.52 -2.94 -1.40
CA ASP A 106 -7.01 -4.28 -1.05
C ASP A 106 -7.21 -5.05 -2.35
N LYS A 107 -6.58 -6.23 -2.47
CA LYS A 107 -6.97 -7.19 -3.50
C LYS A 107 -8.30 -7.77 -3.08
N VAL A 108 -9.38 -7.34 -3.73
CA VAL A 108 -10.64 -8.08 -3.71
C VAL A 108 -10.36 -9.42 -4.38
N LEU A 109 -10.45 -10.52 -3.61
CA LEU A 109 -10.39 -11.90 -4.12
C LEU A 109 -11.64 -12.22 -4.94
#